data_AF-A0A8T5B5J8-F1
#
_entry.id   AF-A0A8T5B5J8-F1
#
_cell.length_a   1.000
_cell.length_b   1.000
_cell.length_c   1.000
_cell.angle_alpha   90.00
_cell.angle_beta   90.00
_cell.angle_gamma   90.00
#
_symmetry.space_group_name_H-M   'P 1'
#
loop_
_entity.id
_entity.type
_entity.pdbx_description
1 polymer ?
#
loop_
_entity_poly.entity_id
_entity_poly.type
_entity_poly.pdbx_seq_one_letter_code
_entity_poly.pdbx_strand_id
1 'polypeptide(L)'
;METHHEVIFLCILTYVLALILLVLSMTTLRIIKRFSHLPLIALLFVTASSIYVIAEIQYKGIYRTDSMAFTHYAAQLWLFPSWNPYPHDLQKALEMFSVDIDYVTLKPDGDLVTNLNYPALHFLIFTPFTYFGVSDMRWVISIFELATFMIIYWKSPAEFRPLVIVPLFAGSDLAINFTAGCLGDYLWVLPLLLTVFYLENPVLSGLTYGLACSVKQEPWILAPYLIIYMLRSNEGGLRRIKKLSIFTMVTVGAFILPNLFFILKDPGSWFTGVTTPFAGELIVVSQGISMVTQKGLLPLSKTFYTTLTAIAATLLFIYYVLYFSNLKNTLWAFPALIMWTSPRGLQNYFIYLIPICLAAIIKNYCKPTEDLRK
;
A
#
# COMPACT_ATOMS: atom_id res chain seq x y z
N MET A 1 23.21 1.03 18.08
CA MET A 1 22.74 -0.32 17.68
C MET A 1 23.76 -1.40 18.04
N GLU A 2 25.02 -1.27 17.64
CA GLU A 2 26.08 -2.28 17.88
C GLU A 2 26.44 -2.51 19.36
N THR A 3 25.89 -1.72 20.28
CA THR A 3 26.06 -1.85 21.73
C THR A 3 24.98 -2.69 22.40
N HIS A 4 23.88 -2.99 21.70
CA HIS A 4 22.77 -3.78 22.24
C HIS A 4 22.99 -5.26 21.94
N HIS A 5 23.27 -6.05 22.98
CA HIS A 5 23.48 -7.51 22.86
C HIS A 5 22.32 -8.24 22.17
N GLU A 6 21.09 -7.78 22.36
CA GLU A 6 19.88 -8.35 21.73
C GLU A 6 19.86 -8.10 20.21
N VAL A 7 20.28 -6.92 19.75
CA VAL A 7 20.37 -6.59 18.32
C VAL A 7 21.46 -7.45 17.67
N ILE A 8 22.62 -7.58 18.31
CA ILE A 8 23.71 -8.44 17.82
C ILE A 8 23.20 -9.88 17.67
N PHE A 9 22.48 -10.39 18.67
CA PHE A 9 21.91 -11.73 18.64
C PHE A 9 20.90 -11.92 17.49
N LEU A 10 19.97 -10.98 17.31
CA LEU A 10 18.99 -11.02 16.21
C LEU A 10 19.66 -10.92 14.83
N CYS A 11 20.70 -10.11 14.69
CA CYS A 11 21.50 -10.03 13.47
C CYS A 11 22.22 -11.35 13.18
N ILE A 12 22.87 -11.96 14.17
CA ILE A 12 23.52 -13.27 14.02
C ILE A 12 22.49 -14.32 13.60
N LEU A 13 21.32 -14.37 14.23
CA LEU A 13 20.26 -15.33 13.88
C LEU A 13 19.74 -15.09 12.45
N THR A 14 19.62 -13.83 12.02
CA THR A 14 19.28 -13.46 10.65
C THR A 14 20.32 -13.98 9.65
N TYR A 15 21.62 -13.79 9.93
CA TYR A 15 22.70 -14.31 9.08
C TYR A 15 22.72 -15.84 9.04
N VAL A 16 22.47 -16.51 10.17
CA VAL A 16 22.36 -17.97 10.23
C VAL A 16 21.19 -18.46 9.37
N LEU A 17 20.01 -17.83 9.49
CA LEU A 17 18.86 -18.18 8.65
C LEU A 17 19.14 -17.95 7.16
N ALA A 18 19.77 -16.83 6.81
CA ALA A 18 20.17 -16.54 5.44
C ALA A 18 21.15 -17.60 4.90
N LEU A 19 22.13 -18.01 5.70
CA LEU A 19 23.07 -19.08 5.34
C LEU A 19 22.37 -20.43 5.18
N ILE A 20 21.43 -20.78 6.07
CA ILE A 20 20.62 -22.00 5.95
C ILE A 20 19.81 -21.97 4.65
N LEU A 21 19.17 -20.85 4.31
CA LEU A 21 18.43 -20.71 3.06
C LEU A 21 19.33 -20.83 1.83
N LEU A 22 20.53 -20.23 1.88
CA LEU A 22 21.53 -20.35 0.82
C LEU A 22 21.95 -21.81 0.63
N VAL A 23 22.33 -22.49 1.70
CA VAL A 23 22.69 -23.92 1.65
C VAL A 23 21.51 -24.74 1.12
N LEU A 24 20.30 -24.53 1.65
CA LEU A 24 19.08 -25.22 1.22
C LEU A 24 18.85 -25.06 -0.29
N SER A 25 19.07 -23.86 -0.84
CA SER A 25 18.93 -23.59 -2.28
C SER A 25 19.91 -24.36 -3.16
N MET A 26 21.04 -24.80 -2.60
CA MET A 26 22.05 -25.63 -3.27
C MET A 26 21.82 -27.13 -3.08
N THR A 27 20.76 -27.54 -2.35
CA THR A 27 20.45 -28.96 -2.10
C THR A 27 19.48 -29.56 -3.13
N THR A 28 19.19 -30.87 -2.98
CA THR A 28 18.23 -31.56 -3.85
C THR A 28 16.80 -31.03 -3.68
N LEU A 29 16.01 -31.08 -4.76
CA LEU A 29 14.59 -30.71 -4.74
C LEU A 29 13.77 -31.44 -3.67
N ARG A 30 14.15 -32.67 -3.29
CA ARG A 30 13.48 -33.43 -2.22
C ARG A 30 13.64 -32.75 -0.87
N ILE A 31 14.82 -32.22 -0.57
CA ILE A 31 15.12 -31.50 0.68
C ILE A 31 14.44 -30.14 0.66
N ILE A 32 14.51 -29.41 -0.46
CA ILE A 32 13.82 -28.12 -0.64
C ILE A 32 12.31 -28.28 -0.39
N LYS A 33 11.68 -29.32 -0.94
CA LYS A 33 10.25 -29.61 -0.70
C LYS A 33 9.95 -29.92 0.77
N ARG A 34 10.84 -30.64 1.46
CA ARG A 34 10.70 -30.96 2.89
C ARG A 34 10.73 -29.70 3.76
N PHE A 35 11.54 -28.70 3.39
CA PHE A 35 11.69 -27.43 4.10
C PHE A 35 11.06 -26.25 3.36
N SER A 36 9.97 -26.49 2.62
CA SER A 36 9.29 -25.48 1.80
C SER A 36 8.77 -24.28 2.58
N HIS A 37 8.48 -24.45 3.87
CA HIS A 37 8.01 -23.36 4.75
C HIS A 37 9.15 -22.50 5.31
N LEU A 38 10.41 -22.92 5.19
CA LEU A 38 11.53 -22.21 5.80
C LEU A 38 11.71 -20.78 5.28
N PRO A 39 11.56 -20.47 3.98
CA PRO A 39 11.64 -19.09 3.50
C PRO A 39 10.57 -18.17 4.11
N LEU A 40 9.36 -18.69 4.36
CA LEU A 40 8.31 -17.91 5.04
C LEU A 40 8.69 -17.64 6.49
N ILE A 41 9.15 -18.67 7.21
CA ILE A 41 9.58 -18.53 8.60
C ILE A 41 10.71 -17.50 8.71
N ALA A 42 11.69 -17.55 7.80
CA ALA A 42 12.76 -16.57 7.73
C ALA A 42 12.23 -15.15 7.44
N LEU A 43 11.24 -15.01 6.55
CA LEU A 43 10.65 -13.71 6.22
C LEU A 43 10.00 -13.10 7.44
N LEU A 44 9.11 -13.87 8.08
CA LEU A 44 8.40 -13.45 9.28
C LEU A 44 9.37 -13.12 10.41
N PHE A 45 10.43 -13.91 10.57
CA PHE A 45 11.46 -13.65 11.57
C PHE A 45 12.21 -12.35 11.30
N VAL A 46 12.66 -12.12 10.07
CA VAL A 46 13.42 -10.91 9.70
C VAL A 46 12.53 -9.67 9.82
N THR A 47 11.28 -9.74 9.36
CA THR A 47 10.31 -8.65 9.49
C THR A 47 10.02 -8.33 10.95
N ALA A 48 9.69 -9.35 11.77
CA ALA A 48 9.43 -9.15 13.20
C ALA A 48 10.65 -8.60 13.95
N SER A 49 11.86 -9.09 13.62
CA SER A 49 13.11 -8.61 14.20
C SER A 49 13.36 -7.15 13.82
N SER A 50 13.14 -6.78 12.55
CA SER A 50 13.28 -5.41 12.07
C SER A 50 12.34 -4.46 12.81
N ILE A 51 11.05 -4.81 12.86
CA ILE A 51 10.03 -4.02 13.55
C ILE A 51 10.42 -3.84 15.03
N TYR A 52 10.80 -4.91 15.72
CA TYR A 52 11.22 -4.84 17.11
C TYR A 52 12.45 -3.94 17.31
N VAL A 53 13.52 -4.15 16.54
CA VAL A 53 14.75 -3.35 16.67
C VAL A 53 14.48 -1.87 16.40
N ILE A 54 13.71 -1.56 15.36
CA ILE A 54 13.40 -0.17 15.02
C ILE A 54 12.43 0.45 16.02
N ALA A 55 11.38 -0.27 16.43
CA ALA A 55 10.32 0.28 17.26
C ALA A 55 10.67 0.35 18.75
N GLU A 56 11.39 -0.63 19.29
CA GLU A 56 11.68 -0.70 20.72
C GLU A 56 13.10 -0.29 21.11
N ILE A 57 14.05 -0.34 20.17
CA ILE A 57 15.46 -0.09 20.47
C ILE A 57 15.93 1.22 19.83
N GLN A 58 15.81 1.36 18.51
CA GLN A 58 16.41 2.50 17.80
C GLN A 58 15.56 3.77 17.88
N TYR A 59 14.24 3.65 17.69
CA TYR A 59 13.32 4.78 17.58
C TYR A 59 12.12 4.60 18.51
N LYS A 60 12.39 4.23 19.76
CA LYS A 60 11.35 4.04 20.78
C LYS A 60 10.60 5.34 21.03
N GLY A 61 9.28 5.30 20.80
CA GLY A 61 8.41 6.48 20.93
C GLY A 61 8.61 7.55 19.84
N ILE A 62 9.44 7.28 18.82
CA ILE A 62 9.75 8.21 17.74
C ILE A 62 9.16 7.68 16.44
N TYR A 63 8.41 8.53 15.73
CA TYR A 63 7.96 8.22 14.38
C TYR A 63 8.86 8.84 13.33
N ARG A 64 9.10 8.08 12.26
CA ARG A 64 10.00 8.47 11.16
C ARG A 64 9.27 9.04 9.96
N THR A 65 7.99 9.32 10.07
CA THR A 65 7.22 10.01 9.02
C THR A 65 6.19 10.91 9.65
N ASP A 66 5.98 12.06 9.04
CA ASP A 66 4.85 12.94 9.33
C ASP A 66 3.50 12.22 9.13
N SER A 67 3.39 11.38 8.10
CA SER A 67 2.20 10.59 7.76
C SER A 67 1.71 9.74 8.94
N MET A 68 2.61 9.02 9.62
CA MET A 68 2.24 8.20 10.79
C MET A 68 1.89 9.07 12.00
N ALA A 69 2.65 10.13 12.25
CA ALA A 69 2.37 11.07 13.34
C ALA A 69 1.01 11.73 13.19
N PHE A 70 0.72 12.28 12.02
CA PHE A 70 -0.56 12.90 11.69
C PHE A 70 -1.71 11.91 11.78
N THR A 71 -1.51 10.68 11.31
CA THR A 71 -2.57 9.66 11.36
C THR A 71 -2.85 9.20 12.79
N HIS A 72 -1.83 8.98 13.61
CA HIS A 72 -2.01 8.63 15.03
C HIS A 72 -2.69 9.77 15.78
N TYR A 73 -2.24 11.01 15.57
CA TYR A 73 -2.85 12.19 16.20
C TYR A 73 -4.29 12.42 15.72
N ALA A 74 -4.60 12.17 14.44
CA ALA A 74 -5.96 12.21 13.92
C ALA A 74 -6.88 11.19 14.61
N ALA A 75 -6.39 9.98 14.90
CA ALA A 75 -7.12 8.98 15.67
C ALA A 75 -7.35 9.43 17.13
N GLN A 76 -6.39 10.14 17.74
CA GLN A 76 -6.57 10.76 19.06
C GLN A 76 -7.66 11.84 19.02
N LEU A 77 -7.57 12.80 18.07
CA LEU A 77 -8.55 13.88 17.89
C LEU A 77 -9.98 13.36 17.63
N TRP A 78 -10.09 12.25 16.91
CA TRP A 78 -11.35 11.55 16.69
C TRP A 78 -11.98 11.06 17.99
N LEU A 79 -11.20 10.47 18.90
CA LEU A 79 -11.68 10.03 20.21
C LEU A 79 -11.99 11.22 21.12
N PHE A 80 -11.03 12.14 21.27
CA PHE A 80 -11.14 13.35 22.08
C PHE A 80 -10.13 14.42 21.59
N PRO A 81 -10.48 15.72 21.54
CA PRO A 81 -11.75 16.34 21.91
C PRO A 81 -12.68 16.65 20.72
N SER A 82 -12.23 16.50 19.47
CA SER A 82 -12.87 17.19 18.34
C SER A 82 -13.84 16.34 17.51
N TRP A 83 -13.76 15.01 17.57
CA TRP A 83 -14.58 14.10 16.76
C TRP A 83 -14.44 14.29 15.23
N ASN A 84 -13.56 15.18 14.77
CA ASN A 84 -13.28 15.40 13.35
C ASN A 84 -11.85 15.94 13.23
N PRO A 85 -10.88 15.16 12.72
CA PRO A 85 -9.50 15.59 12.61
C PRO A 85 -9.21 16.47 11.37
N TYR A 86 -10.06 16.46 10.35
CA TYR A 86 -9.80 17.14 9.07
C TYR A 86 -9.57 18.67 9.14
N PRO A 87 -10.30 19.45 9.95
CA PRO A 87 -10.09 20.90 10.02
C PRO A 87 -8.90 21.32 10.90
N HIS A 88 -8.21 20.37 11.55
CA HIS A 88 -7.16 20.68 12.51
C HIS A 88 -5.78 20.77 11.87
N ASP A 89 -4.98 21.66 12.45
CA ASP A 89 -3.53 21.67 12.24
C ASP A 89 -2.88 20.52 13.04
N LEU A 90 -2.24 19.59 12.33
CA LEU A 90 -1.62 18.41 12.90
C LEU A 90 -0.14 18.62 13.21
N GLN A 91 0.42 19.83 13.03
CA GLN A 91 1.83 20.13 13.30
C GLN A 91 2.26 19.69 14.71
N LYS A 92 1.38 19.82 15.72
CA LYS A 92 1.62 19.35 17.09
C LYS A 92 2.04 17.88 17.16
N ALA A 93 1.61 17.05 16.22
CA ALA A 93 1.99 15.64 16.17
C ALA A 93 3.49 15.44 15.89
N LEU A 94 4.13 16.36 15.17
CA LEU A 94 5.57 16.28 14.88
C LEU A 94 6.38 16.34 16.16
N GLU A 95 6.05 17.25 17.08
CA GLU A 95 6.67 17.33 18.40
C GLU A 95 6.26 16.13 19.28
N MET A 96 4.97 15.79 19.31
CA MET A 96 4.43 14.71 20.13
C MET A 96 5.11 13.36 19.86
N PHE A 97 5.45 13.08 18.60
CA PHE A 97 6.09 11.84 18.17
C PHE A 97 7.56 12.04 17.78
N SER A 98 8.16 13.19 18.13
CA SER A 98 9.56 13.53 17.89
C SER A 98 10.03 13.25 16.46
N VAL A 99 9.19 13.61 15.48
CA VAL A 99 9.44 13.32 14.06
C VAL A 99 10.67 14.07 13.60
N ASP A 100 11.60 13.33 12.99
CA ASP A 100 12.80 13.89 12.40
C ASP A 100 12.45 14.75 11.16
N ILE A 101 13.06 15.93 11.09
CA ILE A 101 12.78 16.96 10.08
C ILE A 101 13.01 16.46 8.65
N ASP A 102 13.95 15.52 8.47
CA ASP A 102 14.25 14.93 7.17
C ASP A 102 13.08 14.11 6.59
N TYR A 103 12.09 13.77 7.42
CA TYR A 103 10.91 13.00 7.05
C TYR A 103 9.60 13.78 7.11
N VAL A 104 9.68 15.11 7.20
CA VAL A 104 8.51 16.00 7.15
C VAL A 104 8.25 16.45 5.72
N THR A 105 7.00 16.34 5.27
CA THR A 105 6.58 16.77 3.94
C THR A 105 6.48 18.30 3.90
N LEU A 106 7.20 18.88 2.94
CA LEU A 106 7.20 20.31 2.69
C LEU A 106 6.32 20.71 1.50
N LYS A 107 5.92 21.97 1.49
CA LYS A 107 5.39 22.69 0.33
C LYS A 107 6.54 23.31 -0.48
N PRO A 108 6.31 23.71 -1.74
CA PRO A 108 7.36 24.31 -2.59
C PRO A 108 8.03 25.58 -2.03
N ASP A 109 7.33 26.33 -1.17
CA ASP A 109 7.83 27.53 -0.47
C ASP A 109 8.62 27.22 0.81
N GLY A 110 8.70 25.93 1.21
CA GLY A 110 9.37 25.48 2.42
C GLY A 110 8.44 25.33 3.63
N ASP A 111 7.16 25.72 3.53
CA ASP A 111 6.20 25.54 4.61
C ASP A 111 5.87 24.06 4.83
N LEU A 112 5.42 23.73 6.04
CA LEU A 112 5.00 22.38 6.37
C LEU A 112 3.63 22.04 5.78
N VAL A 113 3.46 20.79 5.39
CA VAL A 113 2.13 20.20 5.17
C VAL A 113 1.65 19.67 6.50
N THR A 114 0.54 20.21 7.02
CA THR A 114 0.09 19.91 8.39
C THR A 114 -1.34 19.37 8.46
N ASN A 115 -2.00 19.16 7.32
CA ASN A 115 -3.36 18.67 7.27
C ASN A 115 -3.43 17.14 7.10
N LEU A 116 -4.54 16.53 7.55
CA LEU A 116 -4.83 15.13 7.26
C LEU A 116 -5.11 14.94 5.77
N ASN A 117 -4.26 14.17 5.09
CA ASN A 117 -4.29 14.03 3.64
C ASN A 117 -4.75 12.63 3.13
N TYR A 118 -5.49 11.90 3.96
CA TYR A 118 -6.00 10.56 3.65
C TYR A 118 -7.51 10.45 3.89
N PRO A 119 -8.22 9.55 3.18
CA PRO A 119 -9.60 9.22 3.53
C PRO A 119 -9.68 8.52 4.89
N ALA A 120 -10.86 8.56 5.51
CA ALA A 120 -11.01 8.42 6.94
C ALA A 120 -10.65 7.04 7.48
N LEU A 121 -10.79 5.97 6.67
CA LEU A 121 -10.43 4.63 7.13
C LEU A 121 -8.94 4.53 7.47
N HIS A 122 -8.08 5.37 6.87
CA HIS A 122 -6.65 5.42 7.18
C HIS A 122 -6.38 5.62 8.68
N PHE A 123 -7.02 6.62 9.31
CA PHE A 123 -6.84 6.87 10.74
C PHE A 123 -7.82 6.07 11.61
N LEU A 124 -9.02 5.75 11.12
CA LEU A 124 -10.01 5.00 11.88
C LEU A 124 -9.54 3.57 12.23
N ILE A 125 -8.67 2.96 11.43
CA ILE A 125 -8.05 1.67 11.76
C ILE A 125 -7.26 1.75 13.06
N PHE A 126 -6.63 2.89 13.36
CA PHE A 126 -5.83 3.08 14.57
C PHE A 126 -6.67 3.44 15.80
N THR A 127 -7.87 3.99 15.62
CA THR A 127 -8.79 4.37 16.71
C THR A 127 -8.93 3.34 17.84
N PRO A 128 -9.23 2.05 17.59
CA PRO A 128 -9.35 1.09 18.69
C PRO A 128 -8.04 0.92 19.47
N PHE A 129 -6.89 0.95 18.79
CA PHE A 129 -5.58 0.81 19.43
C PHE A 129 -5.22 2.05 20.24
N THR A 130 -5.50 3.23 19.71
CA THR A 130 -5.38 4.50 20.44
C THR A 130 -6.25 4.50 21.69
N TYR A 131 -7.50 4.02 21.60
CA TYR A 131 -8.42 3.94 22.73
C TYR A 131 -7.88 3.03 23.85
N PHE A 132 -7.27 1.90 23.49
CA PHE A 132 -6.63 0.99 24.45
C PHE A 132 -5.22 1.42 24.89
N GLY A 133 -4.77 2.61 24.49
CA GLY A 133 -3.49 3.17 24.92
C GLY A 133 -2.27 2.54 24.24
N VAL A 134 -2.42 1.94 23.07
CA VAL A 134 -1.27 1.52 22.25
C VAL A 134 -0.48 2.77 21.86
N SER A 135 0.76 2.86 22.29
CA SER A 135 1.59 4.04 22.07
C SER A 135 2.23 4.08 20.68
N ASP A 136 2.35 2.92 20.02
CA ASP A 136 3.08 2.78 18.77
C ASP A 136 2.27 2.01 17.71
N MET A 137 1.88 2.73 16.66
CA MET A 137 1.03 2.26 15.58
C MET A 137 1.77 1.44 14.53
N ARG A 138 3.11 1.37 14.58
CA ARG A 138 3.89 0.44 13.74
C ARG A 138 3.46 -1.00 13.96
N TRP A 139 3.11 -1.37 15.19
CA TRP A 139 2.61 -2.71 15.52
C TRP A 139 1.30 -3.01 14.80
N VAL A 140 0.41 -2.03 14.67
CA VAL A 140 -0.85 -2.18 13.94
C VAL A 140 -0.58 -2.39 12.46
N ILE A 141 0.29 -1.58 11.85
CA ILE A 141 0.67 -1.74 10.43
C ILE A 141 1.31 -3.12 10.18
N SER A 142 2.15 -3.57 11.12
CA SER A 142 2.83 -4.87 11.05
C SER A 142 1.84 -6.03 10.99
N ILE A 143 0.69 -5.93 11.67
CA ILE A 143 -0.37 -6.96 11.57
C ILE A 143 -0.90 -7.05 10.12
N PHE A 144 -1.10 -5.91 9.44
CA PHE A 144 -1.56 -5.88 8.05
C PHE A 144 -0.49 -6.40 7.07
N GLU A 145 0.78 -6.10 7.33
CA GLU A 145 1.92 -6.65 6.59
C GLU A 145 1.97 -8.18 6.70
N LEU A 146 1.99 -8.71 7.93
CA LEU A 146 2.06 -10.14 8.17
C LEU A 146 0.85 -10.86 7.58
N ALA A 147 -0.36 -10.28 7.69
CA ALA A 147 -1.55 -10.80 7.05
C ALA A 147 -1.40 -10.86 5.51
N THR A 148 -0.83 -9.83 4.91
CA THR A 148 -0.56 -9.77 3.46
C THR A 148 0.38 -10.91 3.03
N PHE A 149 1.49 -11.10 3.76
CA PHE A 149 2.46 -12.17 3.48
C PHE A 149 1.83 -13.56 3.61
N MET A 150 1.06 -13.78 4.68
CA MET A 150 0.40 -15.06 4.93
C MET A 150 -0.65 -15.39 3.86
N ILE A 151 -1.45 -14.41 3.43
CA ILE A 151 -2.43 -14.61 2.35
C ILE A 151 -1.74 -14.95 1.03
N ILE A 152 -0.68 -14.24 0.64
CA ILE A 152 0.08 -14.53 -0.58
C ILE A 152 0.64 -15.95 -0.52
N TYR A 153 1.27 -16.32 0.59
CA TYR A 153 1.86 -17.64 0.79
C TYR A 153 0.82 -18.75 0.68
N TRP A 154 -0.32 -18.62 1.35
CA TRP A 154 -1.34 -19.67 1.36
C TRP A 154 -2.17 -19.75 0.08
N LYS A 155 -2.42 -18.63 -0.60
CA LYS A 155 -3.10 -18.60 -1.91
C LYS A 155 -2.20 -19.09 -3.05
N SER A 156 -0.89 -19.14 -2.83
CA SER A 156 0.05 -19.70 -3.79
C SER A 156 -0.05 -21.24 -3.86
N PRO A 157 0.14 -21.83 -5.07
CA PRO A 157 0.27 -23.28 -5.22
C PRO A 157 1.37 -23.81 -4.31
N ALA A 158 1.15 -24.99 -3.73
CA ALA A 158 2.05 -25.58 -2.74
C ALA A 158 3.50 -25.71 -3.26
N GLU A 159 3.65 -25.91 -4.56
CA GLU A 159 4.93 -26.07 -5.26
C GLU A 159 5.72 -24.75 -5.35
N PHE A 160 5.04 -23.60 -5.37
CA PHE A 160 5.65 -22.29 -5.60
C PHE A 160 5.63 -21.37 -4.38
N ARG A 161 4.93 -21.71 -3.29
CA ARG A 161 4.86 -20.86 -2.08
C ARG A 161 6.21 -20.31 -1.61
N PRO A 162 7.30 -21.08 -1.57
CA PRO A 162 8.60 -20.56 -1.13
C PRO A 162 9.18 -19.54 -2.11
N LEU A 163 8.92 -19.68 -3.41
CA LEU A 163 9.44 -18.80 -4.46
C LEU A 163 8.65 -17.50 -4.56
N VAL A 164 7.33 -17.57 -4.35
CA VAL A 164 6.44 -16.40 -4.49
C VAL A 164 6.73 -15.32 -3.46
N ILE A 165 7.29 -15.67 -2.31
CA ILE A 165 7.66 -14.71 -1.26
C ILE A 165 9.07 -14.11 -1.45
N VAL A 166 9.90 -14.68 -2.32
CA VAL A 166 11.28 -14.16 -2.57
C VAL A 166 11.28 -12.70 -3.02
N PRO A 167 10.38 -12.23 -3.92
CA PRO A 167 10.36 -10.82 -4.30
C PRO A 167 10.05 -9.87 -3.13
N LEU A 168 9.44 -10.36 -2.06
CA LEU A 168 9.21 -9.59 -0.83
C LEU A 168 10.51 -9.40 -0.01
N PHE A 169 11.51 -10.30 -0.20
CA PHE A 169 12.86 -10.14 0.34
C PHE A 169 13.79 -9.33 -0.58
N ALA A 170 13.51 -9.28 -1.88
CA ALA A 170 14.42 -8.71 -2.87
C ALA A 170 14.67 -7.21 -2.66
N GLY A 171 13.71 -6.50 -2.04
CA GLY A 171 13.92 -5.18 -1.47
C GLY A 171 13.81 -5.26 0.05
N SER A 172 14.84 -4.83 0.78
CA SER A 172 14.75 -4.61 2.23
C SER A 172 13.61 -3.66 2.58
N ASP A 173 13.17 -2.84 1.64
CA ASP A 173 12.12 -1.87 1.87
C ASP A 173 10.76 -2.48 2.26
N LEU A 174 10.32 -3.56 1.60
CA LEU A 174 9.04 -4.20 1.94
C LEU A 174 9.10 -4.92 3.29
N ALA A 175 10.08 -5.80 3.45
CA ALA A 175 10.13 -6.72 4.58
C ALA A 175 10.82 -6.13 5.82
N ILE A 176 11.59 -5.05 5.69
CA ILE A 176 12.49 -4.54 6.73
C ILE A 176 12.25 -3.04 7.00
N ASN A 177 12.33 -2.18 5.98
CA ASN A 177 12.47 -0.73 6.22
C ASN A 177 11.16 0.04 6.29
N PHE A 178 10.16 -0.25 5.46
CA PHE A 178 9.03 0.67 5.30
C PHE A 178 8.03 0.63 6.45
N THR A 179 7.54 -0.55 6.83
CA THR A 179 6.63 -0.66 7.99
C THR A 179 7.32 -0.19 9.27
N ALA A 180 8.53 -0.67 9.50
CA ALA A 180 9.32 -0.28 10.66
C ALA A 180 9.65 1.22 10.66
N GLY A 181 9.86 1.79 9.47
CA GLY A 181 10.04 3.22 9.20
C GLY A 181 8.75 4.04 9.17
N CYS A 182 7.64 3.54 9.72
CA CYS A 182 6.39 4.29 9.86
C CYS A 182 5.64 4.58 8.54
N LEU A 183 5.70 3.70 7.54
CA LEU A 183 4.83 3.80 6.35
C LEU A 183 3.59 2.91 6.50
N GLY A 184 2.40 3.51 6.38
CA GLY A 184 1.10 2.84 6.58
C GLY A 184 0.51 2.12 5.36
N ASP A 185 1.26 1.91 4.29
CA ASP A 185 0.70 1.44 3.02
C ASP A 185 0.08 0.03 3.08
N TYR A 186 0.55 -0.85 3.97
CA TYR A 186 -0.07 -2.17 4.13
C TYR A 186 -1.55 -2.13 4.50
N LEU A 187 -2.03 -1.00 5.05
CA LEU A 187 -3.44 -0.75 5.32
C LEU A 187 -4.32 -0.79 4.06
N TRP A 188 -3.82 -0.29 2.91
CA TRP A 188 -4.55 -0.35 1.63
C TRP A 188 -4.13 -1.55 0.78
N VAL A 189 -2.88 -2.02 0.92
CA VAL A 189 -2.39 -3.19 0.17
C VAL A 189 -3.18 -4.43 0.52
N LEU A 190 -3.41 -4.71 1.81
CA LEU A 190 -4.16 -5.90 2.24
C LEU A 190 -5.57 -5.98 1.63
N PRO A 191 -6.44 -4.96 1.74
CA PRO A 191 -7.75 -5.01 1.11
C PRO A 191 -7.66 -5.04 -0.43
N LEU A 192 -6.71 -4.34 -1.06
CA LEU A 192 -6.55 -4.43 -2.51
C LEU A 192 -6.09 -5.82 -2.98
N LEU A 193 -5.22 -6.49 -2.22
CA LEU A 193 -4.79 -7.86 -2.46
C LEU A 193 -5.99 -8.83 -2.47
N LEU A 194 -6.93 -8.64 -1.54
CA LEU A 194 -8.17 -9.41 -1.50
C LEU A 194 -9.04 -9.14 -2.73
N THR A 195 -9.11 -7.90 -3.22
CA THR A 195 -9.79 -7.55 -4.47
C THR A 195 -9.24 -8.35 -5.65
N VAL A 196 -7.92 -8.51 -5.74
CA VAL A 196 -7.29 -9.31 -6.79
C VAL A 196 -7.82 -10.73 -6.76
N PHE A 197 -7.70 -11.42 -5.61
CA PHE A 197 -8.10 -12.82 -5.46
C PHE A 197 -9.61 -13.04 -5.66
N TYR A 198 -10.44 -12.12 -5.21
CA TYR A 198 -11.90 -12.24 -5.25
C TYR A 198 -12.57 -11.45 -6.39
N LEU A 199 -11.82 -10.96 -7.38
CA LEU A 199 -12.34 -10.11 -8.48
C LEU A 199 -13.59 -10.64 -9.19
N GLU A 200 -13.79 -11.96 -9.23
CA GLU A 200 -14.97 -12.55 -9.87
C GLU A 200 -16.22 -12.48 -9.01
N ASN A 201 -16.08 -12.30 -7.70
CA ASN A 201 -17.17 -12.06 -6.75
C ASN A 201 -17.36 -10.55 -6.57
N PRO A 202 -18.36 -9.93 -7.23
CA PRO A 202 -18.51 -8.47 -7.24
C PRO A 202 -18.76 -7.88 -5.85
N VAL A 203 -19.33 -8.65 -4.92
CA VAL A 203 -19.55 -8.19 -3.54
C VAL A 203 -18.23 -8.12 -2.79
N LEU A 204 -17.47 -9.22 -2.75
CA LEU A 204 -16.20 -9.25 -2.03
C LEU A 204 -15.17 -8.31 -2.67
N SER A 205 -15.02 -8.34 -4.00
CA SER A 205 -14.08 -7.45 -4.68
C SER A 205 -14.48 -5.99 -4.56
N GLY A 206 -15.78 -5.67 -4.61
CA GLY A 206 -16.27 -4.31 -4.42
C GLY A 206 -16.01 -3.82 -2.99
N LEU A 207 -16.30 -4.66 -1.99
CA LEU A 207 -16.07 -4.34 -0.59
C LEU A 207 -14.60 -4.06 -0.32
N THR A 208 -13.72 -4.97 -0.69
CA THR A 208 -12.29 -4.84 -0.40
C THR A 208 -11.64 -3.74 -1.24
N TYR A 209 -12.11 -3.49 -2.47
CA TYR A 209 -11.62 -2.37 -3.26
C TYR A 209 -12.04 -1.02 -2.67
N GLY A 210 -13.32 -0.87 -2.29
CA GLY A 210 -13.81 0.35 -1.65
C GLY A 210 -13.13 0.64 -0.31
N LEU A 211 -12.83 -0.40 0.49
CA LEU A 211 -12.03 -0.25 1.70
C LEU A 211 -10.60 0.21 1.40
N ALA A 212 -9.93 -0.36 0.39
CA ALA A 212 -8.60 0.11 -0.03
C ALA A 212 -8.63 1.59 -0.45
N CYS A 213 -9.62 1.97 -1.26
CA CYS A 213 -9.86 3.37 -1.64
C CYS A 213 -10.17 4.28 -0.45
N SER A 214 -10.77 3.74 0.62
CA SER A 214 -11.06 4.50 1.84
C SER A 214 -9.84 4.68 2.74
N VAL A 215 -8.76 3.95 2.49
CA VAL A 215 -7.47 4.10 3.18
C VAL A 215 -6.55 5.06 2.43
N LYS A 216 -6.48 4.96 1.09
CA LYS A 216 -5.54 5.76 0.29
C LYS A 216 -6.05 6.00 -1.13
N GLN A 217 -5.42 6.95 -1.82
CA GLN A 217 -5.82 7.44 -3.14
C GLN A 217 -5.22 6.60 -4.29
N GLU A 218 -4.10 5.92 -4.07
CA GLU A 218 -3.39 5.11 -5.05
C GLU A 218 -4.29 4.02 -5.68
N PRO A 219 -5.11 3.28 -4.89
CA PRO A 219 -6.10 2.38 -5.45
C PRO A 219 -7.07 3.03 -6.43
N TRP A 220 -7.38 4.33 -6.31
CA TRP A 220 -8.37 5.02 -7.15
C TRP A 220 -7.99 5.00 -8.64
N ILE A 221 -6.68 4.96 -8.93
CA ILE A 221 -6.15 4.86 -10.29
C ILE A 221 -6.69 3.61 -11.01
N LEU A 222 -7.00 2.54 -10.27
CA LEU A 222 -7.52 1.29 -10.82
C LEU A 222 -9.01 1.36 -11.22
N ALA A 223 -9.76 2.36 -10.74
CA ALA A 223 -11.22 2.43 -10.93
C ALA A 223 -11.66 2.32 -12.40
N PRO A 224 -11.15 3.12 -13.35
CA PRO A 224 -11.56 3.01 -14.74
C PRO A 224 -11.23 1.63 -15.34
N TYR A 225 -10.11 1.03 -14.96
CA TYR A 225 -9.69 -0.28 -15.47
C TYR A 225 -10.53 -1.42 -14.91
N LEU A 226 -10.90 -1.36 -13.63
CA LEU A 226 -11.79 -2.35 -13.01
C LEU A 226 -13.21 -2.27 -13.59
N ILE A 227 -13.72 -1.08 -13.90
CA ILE A 227 -15.00 -0.92 -14.60
C ILE A 227 -14.95 -1.58 -15.98
N ILE A 228 -13.90 -1.31 -16.77
CA ILE A 228 -13.72 -1.94 -18.08
C ILE A 228 -13.56 -3.46 -17.94
N TYR A 229 -12.84 -3.94 -16.92
CA TYR A 229 -12.72 -5.37 -16.62
C TYR A 229 -14.09 -6.03 -16.40
N MET A 230 -14.94 -5.42 -15.57
CA MET A 230 -16.29 -5.94 -15.31
C MET A 230 -17.15 -5.91 -16.58
N LEU A 231 -17.07 -4.84 -17.38
CA LEU A 231 -17.80 -4.66 -18.64
C LEU A 231 -17.34 -5.58 -19.77
N ARG A 232 -16.10 -6.05 -19.74
CA ARG A 232 -15.51 -6.90 -20.79
C ARG A 232 -15.31 -8.34 -20.33
N SER A 233 -15.62 -8.66 -19.07
CA SER A 233 -15.63 -10.04 -18.57
C SER A 233 -16.58 -10.91 -19.41
N ASN A 234 -16.25 -12.20 -19.56
CA ASN A 234 -16.89 -13.18 -20.47
C ASN A 234 -18.36 -13.51 -20.17
N GLU A 235 -19.07 -12.63 -19.47
CA GLU A 235 -20.48 -12.76 -19.11
C GLU A 235 -21.37 -12.07 -20.16
N GLY A 236 -22.54 -12.67 -20.43
CA GLY A 236 -23.58 -12.11 -21.32
C GLY A 236 -24.27 -10.87 -20.74
N GLY A 237 -24.90 -10.07 -21.62
CA GLY A 237 -25.38 -8.70 -21.39
C GLY A 237 -25.94 -8.37 -20.00
N LEU A 238 -27.07 -8.95 -19.59
CA LEU A 238 -27.73 -8.59 -18.32
C LEU A 238 -26.90 -9.00 -17.08
N ARG A 239 -26.22 -10.16 -17.15
CA ARG A 239 -25.40 -10.68 -16.05
C ARG A 239 -24.20 -9.77 -15.80
N ARG A 240 -23.57 -9.30 -16.88
CA ARG A 240 -22.49 -8.31 -16.86
C ARG A 240 -22.91 -7.00 -16.22
N ILE A 241 -24.06 -6.44 -16.62
CA ILE A 241 -24.58 -5.19 -16.04
C ILE A 241 -24.83 -5.38 -14.54
N LYS A 242 -25.48 -6.49 -14.15
CA LYS A 242 -25.71 -6.80 -12.73
C LYS A 242 -24.40 -6.91 -11.94
N LYS A 243 -23.39 -7.61 -12.47
CA LYS A 243 -22.06 -7.73 -11.83
C LYS A 243 -21.40 -6.38 -11.62
N LEU A 244 -21.39 -5.52 -12.66
CA LEU A 244 -20.89 -4.17 -12.57
C LEU A 244 -21.66 -3.34 -11.53
N SER A 245 -23.00 -3.35 -11.57
CA SER A 245 -23.83 -2.60 -10.63
C SER A 245 -23.58 -3.02 -9.18
N ILE A 246 -23.49 -4.33 -8.90
CA ILE A 246 -23.17 -4.83 -7.56
C ILE A 246 -21.77 -4.38 -7.16
N PHE A 247 -20.77 -4.58 -8.01
CA PHE A 247 -19.40 -4.18 -7.72
C PHE A 247 -19.29 -2.69 -7.41
N THR A 248 -19.88 -1.84 -8.25
CA THR A 248 -19.86 -0.38 -8.08
C THR A 248 -20.61 0.04 -6.82
N MET A 249 -21.82 -0.49 -6.58
CA MET A 249 -22.61 -0.15 -5.39
C MET A 249 -21.88 -0.53 -4.10
N VAL A 250 -21.30 -1.74 -4.05
CA VAL A 250 -20.56 -2.19 -2.86
C VAL A 250 -19.25 -1.41 -2.70
N THR A 251 -18.55 -1.09 -3.79
CA THR A 251 -17.35 -0.23 -3.75
C THR A 251 -17.66 1.15 -3.20
N VAL A 252 -18.70 1.81 -3.72
CA VAL A 252 -19.12 3.14 -3.26
C VAL A 252 -19.57 3.07 -1.81
N GLY A 253 -20.35 2.07 -1.42
CA GLY A 253 -20.77 1.88 -0.04
C GLY A 253 -19.59 1.69 0.92
N ALA A 254 -18.63 0.85 0.56
CA ALA A 254 -17.43 0.59 1.35
C ALA A 254 -16.47 1.78 1.44
N PHE A 255 -16.41 2.62 0.39
CA PHE A 255 -15.67 3.88 0.41
C PHE A 255 -16.38 4.95 1.24
N ILE A 256 -17.70 5.12 1.06
CA ILE A 256 -18.45 6.18 1.72
C ILE A 256 -18.63 5.89 3.21
N LEU A 257 -18.88 4.64 3.61
CA LEU A 257 -19.24 4.32 5.00
C LEU A 257 -18.23 4.85 6.05
N PRO A 258 -16.90 4.66 5.90
CA PRO A 258 -15.93 5.23 6.84
C PRO A 258 -15.80 6.75 6.74
N ASN A 259 -16.08 7.33 5.57
CA ASN A 259 -15.92 8.76 5.30
C ASN A 259 -17.17 9.59 5.61
N LEU A 260 -18.35 8.97 5.66
CA LEU A 260 -19.65 9.64 5.64
C LEU A 260 -19.79 10.65 6.77
N PHE A 261 -19.38 10.29 7.98
CA PHE A 261 -19.44 11.19 9.13
C PHE A 261 -18.65 12.48 8.86
N PHE A 262 -17.44 12.37 8.33
CA PHE A 262 -16.55 13.52 8.10
C PHE A 262 -17.00 14.37 6.91
N ILE A 263 -17.52 13.73 5.86
CA ILE A 263 -18.16 14.40 4.73
C ILE A 263 -19.35 15.24 5.21
N LEU A 264 -20.19 14.71 6.10
CA LEU A 264 -21.35 15.44 6.62
C LEU A 264 -20.96 16.52 7.63
N LYS A 265 -19.90 16.29 8.41
CA LYS A 265 -19.46 17.21 9.46
C LYS A 265 -18.76 18.44 8.91
N ASP A 266 -17.86 18.24 7.94
CA ASP A 266 -17.13 19.32 7.25
C ASP A 266 -16.67 18.82 5.86
N PRO A 267 -17.52 18.96 4.82
CA PRO A 267 -17.21 18.44 3.49
C PRO A 267 -16.01 19.16 2.86
N GLY A 268 -15.81 20.45 3.17
CA GLY A 268 -14.72 21.25 2.63
C GLY A 268 -13.37 20.78 3.15
N SER A 269 -13.24 20.65 4.48
CA SER A 269 -12.00 20.18 5.10
C SER A 269 -11.69 18.72 4.73
N TRP A 270 -12.71 17.86 4.68
CA TRP A 270 -12.54 16.47 4.21
C TRP A 270 -12.05 16.44 2.76
N PHE A 271 -12.71 17.16 1.86
CA PHE A 271 -12.36 17.16 0.44
C PHE A 271 -10.96 17.72 0.19
N THR A 272 -10.64 18.89 0.75
CA THR A 272 -9.30 19.49 0.61
C THR A 272 -8.23 18.59 1.21
N GLY A 273 -8.49 17.98 2.37
CA GLY A 273 -7.60 16.99 2.98
C GLY A 273 -7.32 15.82 2.04
N VAL A 274 -8.36 15.06 1.69
CA VAL A 274 -8.22 13.85 0.87
C VAL A 274 -7.63 14.13 -0.52
N THR A 275 -7.84 15.31 -1.10
CA THR A 275 -7.30 15.65 -2.42
C THR A 275 -5.91 16.29 -2.40
N THR A 276 -5.39 16.66 -1.22
CA THR A 276 -4.06 17.29 -1.06
C THR A 276 -2.93 16.55 -1.79
N PRO A 277 -2.83 15.20 -1.79
CA PRO A 277 -1.71 14.50 -2.44
C PRO A 277 -1.55 14.76 -3.95
N PHE A 278 -2.63 15.12 -4.65
CA PHE A 278 -2.60 15.36 -6.09
C PHE A 278 -3.06 16.76 -6.51
N ALA A 279 -3.86 17.45 -5.70
CA ALA A 279 -4.29 18.82 -5.94
C ALA A 279 -3.45 19.87 -5.19
N GLY A 280 -2.92 19.51 -4.02
CA GLY A 280 -2.19 20.44 -3.14
C GLY A 280 -0.81 20.84 -3.66
N GLU A 281 -0.31 21.98 -3.18
CA GLU A 281 1.05 22.46 -3.45
C GLU A 281 2.05 21.70 -2.59
N LEU A 282 2.53 20.56 -3.11
CA LEU A 282 3.53 19.70 -2.49
C LEU A 282 4.83 19.79 -3.27
N ILE A 283 5.97 19.64 -2.59
CA ILE A 283 7.26 19.49 -3.27
C ILE A 283 7.25 18.32 -4.25
N VAL A 284 8.01 18.47 -5.33
CA VAL A 284 8.24 17.40 -6.31
C VAL A 284 9.18 16.38 -5.69
N VAL A 285 8.66 15.17 -5.46
CA VAL A 285 9.42 14.03 -4.94
C VAL A 285 8.97 12.78 -5.67
N SER A 286 9.88 12.14 -6.40
CA SER A 286 9.53 11.04 -7.27
C SER A 286 10.70 10.10 -7.55
N GLN A 287 10.36 8.84 -7.79
CA GLN A 287 11.25 7.83 -8.38
C GLN A 287 11.07 7.71 -9.90
N GLY A 288 10.23 8.56 -10.49
CA GLY A 288 9.92 8.61 -11.91
C GLY A 288 10.60 9.74 -12.67
N ILE A 289 9.99 10.17 -13.78
CA ILE A 289 10.54 11.21 -14.66
C ILE A 289 10.82 12.50 -13.89
N SER A 290 9.94 12.88 -12.96
CA SER A 290 10.08 14.10 -12.18
C SER A 290 11.29 14.13 -11.23
N MET A 291 12.01 13.02 -11.11
CA MET A 291 13.33 12.99 -10.48
C MET A 291 14.31 13.96 -11.17
N VAL A 292 14.17 14.24 -12.47
CA VAL A 292 15.02 15.20 -13.18
C VAL A 292 14.89 16.63 -12.62
N THR A 293 13.67 17.04 -12.26
CA THR A 293 13.43 18.31 -11.54
C THR A 293 13.92 18.20 -10.11
N GLN A 294 13.62 17.11 -9.42
CA GLN A 294 14.03 16.90 -8.03
C GLN A 294 15.56 16.97 -7.85
N LYS A 295 16.33 16.51 -8.83
CA LYS A 295 17.81 16.55 -8.82
C LYS A 295 18.39 17.87 -9.35
N GLY A 296 17.54 18.84 -9.70
CA GLY A 296 17.97 20.15 -10.21
C GLY A 296 18.52 20.14 -11.63
N LEU A 297 18.31 19.07 -12.41
CA LEU A 297 18.84 18.94 -13.77
C LEU A 297 18.00 19.72 -14.80
N LEU A 298 16.67 19.66 -14.69
CA LEU A 298 15.74 20.46 -15.48
C LEU A 298 14.57 20.95 -14.62
N PRO A 299 14.36 22.27 -14.44
CA PRO A 299 13.30 22.80 -13.59
C PRO A 299 11.93 22.82 -14.30
N LEU A 300 11.38 21.64 -14.59
CA LEU A 300 10.03 21.52 -15.18
C LEU A 300 8.95 21.78 -14.12
N SER A 301 7.86 22.44 -14.52
CA SER A 301 6.77 22.82 -13.64
C SER A 301 5.92 21.64 -13.19
N LYS A 302 5.22 21.77 -12.06
CA LYS A 302 4.20 20.81 -11.60
C LYS A 302 3.15 20.54 -12.70
N THR A 303 2.69 21.60 -13.38
CA THR A 303 1.73 21.51 -14.49
C THR A 303 2.23 20.62 -15.63
N PHE A 304 3.52 20.67 -15.98
CA PHE A 304 4.10 19.78 -16.98
C PHE A 304 3.94 18.31 -16.58
N TYR A 305 4.33 17.94 -15.36
CA TYR A 305 4.21 16.55 -14.89
C TYR A 305 2.77 16.10 -14.72
N THR A 306 1.89 16.96 -14.23
CA THR A 306 0.45 16.65 -14.14
C THR A 306 -0.14 16.40 -15.53
N THR A 307 0.24 17.21 -16.53
CA THR A 307 -0.19 17.03 -17.93
C THR A 307 0.35 15.71 -18.49
N LEU A 308 1.63 15.40 -18.26
CA LEU A 308 2.24 14.14 -18.69
C LEU A 308 1.58 12.91 -18.04
N THR A 309 1.20 13.03 -16.76
CA THR A 309 0.45 12.01 -16.02
C THR A 309 -0.93 11.77 -16.62
N ALA A 310 -1.65 12.86 -16.93
CA ALA A 310 -2.96 12.77 -17.57
C ALA A 310 -2.88 12.13 -18.96
N ILE A 311 -1.85 12.47 -19.75
CA ILE A 311 -1.59 11.85 -21.06
C ILE A 311 -1.29 10.36 -20.89
N ALA A 312 -0.38 9.99 -19.98
CA ALA A 312 -0.02 8.59 -19.72
C ALA A 312 -1.24 7.76 -19.27
N ALA A 313 -2.04 8.28 -18.33
CA ALA A 313 -3.27 7.63 -17.87
C ALA A 313 -4.29 7.46 -19.00
N THR A 314 -4.50 8.50 -19.82
CA THR A 314 -5.42 8.47 -20.95
C THR A 314 -4.99 7.47 -22.01
N LEU A 315 -3.71 7.46 -22.39
CA LEU A 315 -3.17 6.50 -23.33
C LEU A 315 -3.31 5.07 -22.80
N LEU A 316 -2.90 4.81 -21.56
CA LEU A 316 -3.05 3.48 -20.94
C LEU A 316 -4.51 3.03 -20.88
N PHE A 317 -5.44 3.94 -20.60
CA PHE A 317 -6.88 3.64 -20.65
C PHE A 317 -7.34 3.26 -22.05
N ILE A 318 -6.98 4.04 -23.08
CA ILE A 318 -7.31 3.74 -24.48
C ILE A 318 -6.72 2.38 -24.89
N TYR A 319 -5.43 2.14 -24.61
CA TYR A 319 -4.77 0.86 -24.88
C TYR A 319 -5.47 -0.30 -24.17
N TYR A 320 -5.86 -0.13 -22.91
CA TYR A 320 -6.57 -1.16 -22.15
C TYR A 320 -7.94 -1.49 -22.76
N VAL A 321 -8.67 -0.48 -23.25
CA VAL A 321 -9.97 -0.69 -23.91
C VAL A 321 -9.80 -1.40 -25.25
N LEU A 322 -8.81 -1.00 -26.07
CA LEU A 322 -8.58 -1.56 -27.40
C LEU A 322 -7.99 -2.97 -27.36
N TYR A 323 -7.07 -3.23 -26.44
CA TYR A 323 -6.33 -4.50 -26.33
C TYR A 323 -6.69 -5.26 -25.05
N PHE A 324 -7.95 -5.16 -24.63
CA PHE A 324 -8.42 -5.73 -23.36
C PHE A 324 -8.08 -7.21 -23.19
N SER A 325 -8.27 -8.03 -24.24
CA SER A 325 -7.97 -9.46 -24.22
C SER A 325 -6.51 -9.77 -23.83
N ASN A 326 -5.57 -8.96 -24.32
CA ASN A 326 -4.14 -9.09 -24.06
C ASN A 326 -3.74 -8.48 -22.71
N LEU A 327 -4.40 -7.40 -22.30
CA LEU A 327 -4.02 -6.59 -21.13
C LEU A 327 -4.87 -6.85 -19.88
N LYS A 328 -5.91 -7.69 -19.93
CA LYS A 328 -6.87 -7.88 -18.81
C LYS A 328 -6.21 -8.14 -17.46
N ASN A 329 -5.05 -8.79 -17.45
CA ASN A 329 -4.32 -9.16 -16.24
C ASN A 329 -3.22 -8.17 -15.84
N THR A 330 -2.86 -7.22 -16.70
CA THR A 330 -1.77 -6.26 -16.46
C THR A 330 -2.25 -4.99 -15.74
N LEU A 331 -3.56 -4.81 -15.57
CA LEU A 331 -4.16 -3.61 -14.95
C LEU A 331 -3.55 -3.25 -13.59
N TRP A 332 -3.10 -4.25 -12.84
CA TRP A 332 -2.51 -4.09 -11.50
C TRP A 332 -1.18 -3.35 -11.51
N ALA A 333 -0.49 -3.31 -12.65
CA ALA A 333 0.77 -2.57 -12.83
C ALA A 333 0.54 -1.14 -13.36
N PHE A 334 -0.66 -0.79 -13.81
CA PHE A 334 -0.92 0.54 -14.38
C PHE A 334 -0.73 1.70 -13.40
N PRO A 335 -1.07 1.59 -12.09
CA PRO A 335 -0.75 2.63 -11.14
C PRO A 335 0.74 2.99 -11.13
N ALA A 336 1.64 2.00 -11.19
CA ALA A 336 3.08 2.27 -11.28
C ALA A 336 3.43 3.06 -12.55
N LEU A 337 2.92 2.66 -13.71
CA LEU A 337 3.22 3.34 -14.98
C LEU A 337 2.71 4.78 -15.00
N ILE A 338 1.54 5.04 -14.42
CA ILE A 338 0.95 6.38 -14.33
C ILE A 338 1.71 7.22 -13.31
N MET A 339 2.02 6.67 -12.14
CA MET A 339 2.76 7.40 -11.10
C MET A 339 4.21 7.66 -11.47
N TRP A 340 4.79 6.89 -12.39
CA TRP A 340 6.13 7.14 -12.93
C TRP A 340 6.24 8.49 -13.66
N THR A 341 5.13 9.03 -14.18
CA THR A 341 5.11 10.36 -14.81
C THR A 341 4.59 11.47 -13.89
N SER A 342 4.14 11.11 -12.68
CA SER A 342 3.60 12.02 -11.67
C SER A 342 4.66 12.95 -11.07
N PRO A 343 4.30 14.19 -10.67
CA PRO A 343 5.18 15.01 -9.82
C PRO A 343 5.43 14.36 -8.44
N ARG A 344 4.63 13.36 -8.07
CA ARG A 344 4.70 12.68 -6.77
C ARG A 344 4.60 11.15 -6.91
N GLY A 345 5.66 10.53 -7.43
CA GLY A 345 5.80 9.07 -7.48
C GLY A 345 6.74 8.58 -6.39
N LEU A 346 6.31 8.48 -5.14
CA LEU A 346 7.19 8.05 -4.05
C LEU A 346 7.61 6.58 -4.19
N GLN A 347 8.78 6.22 -3.66
CA GLN A 347 9.35 4.88 -3.77
C GLN A 347 8.42 3.80 -3.22
N ASN A 348 7.77 4.07 -2.08
CA ASN A 348 6.80 3.17 -1.48
C ASN A 348 5.63 2.87 -2.41
N TYR A 349 5.20 3.82 -3.25
CA TYR A 349 4.07 3.59 -4.17
C TYR A 349 4.34 2.49 -5.19
N PHE A 350 5.58 2.39 -5.68
CA PHE A 350 5.97 1.34 -6.62
C PHE A 350 6.18 0.00 -5.92
N ILE A 351 6.85 0.05 -4.77
CA ILE A 351 7.26 -1.14 -4.04
C ILE A 351 6.04 -1.86 -3.45
N TYR A 352 5.05 -1.13 -2.92
CA TYR A 352 3.82 -1.73 -2.37
C TYR A 352 2.87 -2.30 -3.42
N LEU A 353 3.12 -2.08 -4.72
CA LEU A 353 2.41 -2.78 -5.79
C LEU A 353 2.95 -4.21 -6.02
N ILE A 354 4.16 -4.54 -5.55
CA ILE A 354 4.74 -5.88 -5.72
C ILE A 354 3.82 -6.97 -5.16
N PRO A 355 3.33 -6.90 -3.89
CA PRO A 355 2.33 -7.85 -3.39
C PRO A 355 1.08 -8.00 -4.27
N ILE A 356 0.59 -6.90 -4.84
CA ILE A 356 -0.62 -6.87 -5.67
C ILE A 356 -0.38 -7.57 -7.01
N CYS A 357 0.75 -7.25 -7.66
CA CYS A 357 1.18 -7.90 -8.90
C CYS A 357 1.45 -9.40 -8.70
N LEU A 358 2.05 -9.79 -7.56
CA LEU A 358 2.22 -11.20 -7.21
C LEU A 358 0.88 -11.91 -7.05
N ALA A 359 -0.08 -11.31 -6.32
CA ALA A 359 -1.43 -11.86 -6.21
C ALA A 359 -2.10 -12.06 -7.57
N ALA A 360 -1.89 -11.14 -8.51
CA ALA A 360 -2.43 -11.26 -9.86
C ALA A 360 -1.81 -12.43 -10.62
N ILE A 361 -0.49 -12.60 -10.54
CA ILE A 361 0.23 -13.72 -11.14
C ILE A 361 -0.26 -15.05 -10.56
N ILE A 362 -0.30 -15.17 -9.23
CA ILE A 362 -0.77 -16.37 -8.52
C ILE A 362 -2.18 -16.74 -8.97
N LYS A 363 -3.10 -15.77 -8.95
CA LYS A 363 -4.49 -16.00 -9.35
C LYS A 363 -4.60 -16.49 -10.79
N ASN A 364 -3.84 -15.89 -11.70
CA ASN A 364 -3.86 -16.28 -13.11
C ASN A 364 -3.28 -17.68 -13.33
N TYR A 365 -2.26 -18.06 -12.56
CA TYR A 365 -1.69 -19.41 -12.59
C TYR A 365 -2.66 -20.46 -12.03
N CYS A 366 -3.37 -20.13 -10.94
CA CYS A 366 -4.30 -21.05 -10.28
C CYS A 366 -5.64 -21.21 -11.01
N LYS A 367 -5.99 -20.32 -11.95
CA LYS A 367 -7.15 -20.55 -12.82
C LYS A 367 -6.77 -21.68 -13.79
N PRO A 368 -7.45 -22.85 -13.77
CA PRO A 368 -7.19 -23.90 -14.73
C PRO A 368 -7.36 -23.32 -16.14
N THR A 369 -6.50 -23.75 -17.06
CA THR A 369 -6.57 -23.55 -18.51
C THR A 369 -7.84 -24.19 -19.10
N GLU A 370 -9.03 -23.75 -18.67
CA GLU A 370 -10.30 -24.10 -19.31
C GLU A 370 -10.46 -23.42 -20.68
N ASP A 371 -9.70 -22.35 -20.95
CA ASP A 371 -9.68 -21.65 -22.25
C ASP A 371 -8.79 -22.32 -23.31
N LEU A 372 -8.09 -23.43 -23.00
CA LEU A 372 -7.37 -24.23 -24.02
C LEU A 372 -8.19 -25.44 -24.53
N ARG A 373 -9.48 -25.54 -24.16
CA ARG A 373 -10.40 -26.59 -24.62
C ARG A 373 -11.68 -26.06 -25.26
N LYS A 374 -11.69 -24.80 -25.67
CA LYS A 374 -12.68 -24.22 -26.61
C LYS A 374 -11.94 -23.59 -27.76
#